data_AF-A0A524E6B4-F1
#
_entry.id   AF-A0A524E6B4-F1
#
_cell.length_a   1.000
_cell.length_b   1.000
_cell.length_c   1.000
_cell.angle_alpha   90.00
_cell.angle_beta   90.00
_cell.angle_gamma   90.00
#
_symmetry.space_group_name_H-M   'P 1'
#
loop_
_entity.id
_entity.type
_entity.pdbx_description
1 polymer ?
#
loop_
_entity_poly.entity_id
_entity_poly.type
_entity_poly.pdbx_seq_one_letter_code
_entity_poly.pdbx_strand_id
1 'polypeptide(L)'
;MGVQHSQNFINFHEWILDKIDEGEIELTKKLDISVTVHDNCYSKALGGKYWEEPRKILNKCGCELIEMKHNRKDSLCCGFGAGASWVKNMAIPFDIISQGAKKFQEAEETGAKALISYCGGCIYLLWASKELLGSKIELFHIIEVVRMAMGEKLNYPIDHKRRAWDIISIITYQLLISTFQKNFFIRKITYDKKRSTFRPKKHRLLRLIRLLFEISLMRKLYSKLFQLLMPIMKTR
;
A
#
# COMPACT_ATOMS: atom_id res chain seq x y z
N MET A 1 -18.29 -17.55 11.41
CA MET A 1 -18.72 -16.88 12.66
C MET A 1 -20.23 -16.71 12.80
N GLY A 2 -21.08 -17.10 11.84
CA GLY A 2 -22.53 -17.27 12.07
C GLY A 2 -23.31 -16.02 12.51
N VAL A 3 -22.70 -14.84 12.46
CA VAL A 3 -23.34 -13.57 12.79
C VAL A 3 -24.13 -13.12 11.57
N GLN A 4 -25.45 -12.99 11.71
CA GLN A 4 -26.28 -12.33 10.72
C GLN A 4 -26.30 -10.84 11.02
N HIS A 5 -25.94 -10.03 10.02
CA HIS A 5 -26.04 -8.59 10.08
C HIS A 5 -27.28 -8.15 9.30
N SER A 6 -28.05 -7.20 9.83
CA SER A 6 -29.22 -6.63 9.14
C SER A 6 -28.82 -5.66 8.02
N GLN A 7 -27.55 -5.25 7.99
CA GLN A 7 -27.00 -4.36 6.98
C GLN A 7 -26.43 -5.16 5.81
N ASN A 8 -26.71 -4.69 4.59
CA ASN A 8 -26.05 -5.21 3.40
C ASN A 8 -24.68 -4.54 3.24
N PHE A 9 -23.65 -5.32 2.95
CA PHE A 9 -22.30 -4.83 2.69
C PHE A 9 -21.97 -5.03 1.21
N ILE A 10 -21.80 -3.92 0.49
CA ILE A 10 -21.46 -3.92 -0.93
C ILE A 10 -19.96 -3.66 -1.07
N ASN A 11 -19.31 -4.34 -2.02
CA ASN A 11 -17.91 -4.01 -2.32
C ASN A 11 -17.83 -2.61 -2.90
N PHE A 12 -16.88 -1.83 -2.41
CA PHE A 12 -16.74 -0.44 -2.84
C PHE A 12 -16.46 -0.28 -4.35
N HIS A 13 -15.76 -1.23 -4.98
CA HIS A 13 -15.49 -1.21 -6.42
C HIS A 13 -16.69 -1.62 -7.26
N GLU A 14 -17.50 -2.58 -6.79
CA GLU A 14 -18.81 -2.88 -7.39
C GLU A 14 -19.70 -1.63 -7.36
N TRP A 15 -19.80 -0.99 -6.19
CA TRP A 15 -20.58 0.24 -6.02
C TRP A 15 -20.10 1.39 -6.91
N ILE A 16 -18.77 1.63 -7.01
CA ILE A 16 -18.25 2.66 -7.92
C ILE A 16 -18.63 2.35 -9.37
N LEU A 17 -18.50 1.10 -9.79
CA LEU A 17 -18.80 0.69 -11.16
C LEU A 17 -20.28 0.93 -11.48
N ASP A 18 -21.17 0.52 -10.59
CA ASP A 18 -22.62 0.74 -10.71
C ASP A 18 -22.91 2.24 -10.83
N LYS A 19 -22.30 3.09 -9.99
CA LYS A 19 -22.50 4.54 -10.04
C LYS A 19 -21.95 5.20 -11.31
N ILE A 20 -20.90 4.65 -11.91
CA ILE A 20 -20.43 5.09 -13.23
C ILE A 20 -21.42 4.66 -14.33
N ASP A 21 -21.96 3.44 -14.23
CA ASP A 21 -22.93 2.90 -15.19
C ASP A 21 -24.28 3.61 -15.14
N GLU A 22 -24.73 4.00 -13.96
CA GLU A 22 -25.95 4.80 -13.72
C GLU A 22 -25.78 6.27 -14.13
N GLY A 23 -24.55 6.73 -14.40
CA GLY A 23 -24.23 8.11 -14.74
C GLY A 23 -24.16 9.06 -13.53
N GLU A 24 -24.28 8.57 -12.30
CA GLU A 24 -24.09 9.38 -11.09
C GLU A 24 -22.63 9.83 -10.89
N ILE A 25 -21.67 8.99 -11.32
CA ILE A 25 -20.25 9.36 -11.40
C ILE A 25 -19.90 9.64 -12.86
N GLU A 26 -19.86 10.92 -13.21
CA GLU A 26 -19.53 11.36 -14.56
C GLU A 26 -18.02 11.36 -14.82
N LEU A 27 -17.59 10.57 -15.81
CA LEU A 27 -16.21 10.54 -16.28
C LEU A 27 -16.03 11.52 -17.45
N THR A 28 -15.64 12.75 -17.14
CA THR A 28 -15.53 13.86 -18.11
C THR A 28 -14.28 13.79 -18.99
N LYS A 29 -13.29 12.95 -18.65
CA LYS A 29 -12.03 12.80 -19.37
C LYS A 29 -11.68 11.33 -19.60
N LYS A 30 -11.14 11.05 -20.79
CA LYS A 30 -10.37 9.82 -21.06
C LYS A 30 -8.92 10.08 -20.69
N LEU A 31 -8.32 9.16 -19.95
CA LEU A 31 -6.98 9.35 -19.41
C LEU A 31 -5.87 8.98 -20.40
N ASP A 32 -6.14 8.07 -21.34
CA ASP A 32 -5.20 7.62 -22.39
C ASP A 32 -3.82 7.26 -21.83
N ILE A 33 -3.81 6.58 -20.67
CA ILE A 33 -2.61 6.07 -20.00
C ILE A 33 -2.60 4.55 -20.01
N SER A 34 -1.44 3.97 -20.28
CA SER A 34 -1.22 2.54 -20.10
C SER A 34 -1.02 2.23 -18.61
N VAL A 35 -1.79 1.25 -18.12
CA VAL A 35 -1.84 0.89 -16.71
C VAL A 35 -1.73 -0.62 -16.53
N THR A 36 -1.15 -1.03 -15.41
CA THR A 36 -1.18 -2.43 -14.96
C THR A 36 -1.78 -2.52 -13.56
N VAL A 37 -2.34 -3.68 -13.18
CA VAL A 37 -3.15 -3.83 -11.97
C VAL A 37 -2.49 -4.78 -10.97
N HIS A 38 -2.34 -4.33 -9.73
CA HIS A 38 -1.99 -5.19 -8.61
C HIS A 38 -3.24 -5.84 -8.00
N ASP A 39 -3.46 -7.11 -8.33
CA ASP A 39 -4.48 -7.93 -7.66
C ASP A 39 -4.07 -8.26 -6.22
N ASN A 40 -4.91 -7.86 -5.27
CA ASN A 40 -4.62 -8.00 -3.85
C ASN A 40 -5.02 -9.37 -3.27
N CYS A 41 -4.42 -9.71 -2.13
CA CYS A 41 -4.64 -10.99 -1.45
C CYS A 41 -6.06 -11.19 -0.91
N TYR A 42 -6.81 -10.10 -0.62
CA TYR A 42 -8.18 -10.20 -0.13
C TYR A 42 -9.13 -10.69 -1.21
N SER A 43 -9.05 -10.15 -2.44
CA SER A 43 -9.83 -10.65 -3.57
C SER A 43 -9.51 -12.12 -3.84
N LYS A 44 -8.24 -12.50 -3.76
CA LYS A 44 -7.80 -13.90 -3.90
C LYS A 44 -8.40 -14.82 -2.84
N ALA A 45 -8.44 -14.40 -1.57
CA ALA A 45 -9.04 -15.18 -0.48
C ALA A 45 -10.55 -15.41 -0.67
N LEU A 46 -11.23 -14.53 -1.42
CA LEU A 46 -12.65 -14.63 -1.75
C LEU A 46 -12.91 -15.30 -3.10
N GLY A 47 -11.97 -16.15 -3.55
CA GLY A 47 -12.12 -16.90 -4.81
C GLY A 47 -12.01 -16.05 -6.06
N GLY A 48 -11.49 -14.82 -5.96
CA GLY A 48 -11.30 -13.94 -7.11
C GLY A 48 -12.50 -13.11 -7.50
N LYS A 49 -13.51 -13.03 -6.64
CA LYS A 49 -14.77 -12.32 -6.92
C LYS A 49 -14.56 -10.87 -7.39
N TYR A 50 -13.51 -10.18 -6.91
CA TYR A 50 -13.33 -8.74 -7.11
C TYR A 50 -12.16 -8.36 -8.02
N TRP A 51 -11.83 -9.19 -9.01
CA TRP A 51 -10.75 -8.91 -9.97
C TRP A 51 -11.22 -8.09 -11.18
N GLU A 52 -12.48 -8.24 -11.60
CA GLU A 52 -12.92 -7.69 -12.87
C GLU A 52 -13.45 -6.26 -12.75
N GLU A 53 -14.05 -5.89 -11.62
CA GLU A 53 -14.58 -4.53 -11.39
C GLU A 53 -13.48 -3.48 -11.49
N PRO A 54 -12.29 -3.64 -10.87
CA PRO A 54 -11.20 -2.70 -11.06
C PRO A 54 -10.82 -2.51 -12.52
N ARG A 55 -10.81 -3.57 -13.32
CA ARG A 55 -10.44 -3.55 -14.75
C ARG A 55 -11.50 -2.84 -15.58
N LYS A 56 -12.78 -3.12 -15.32
CA LYS A 56 -13.92 -2.44 -15.96
C LYS A 56 -13.91 -0.93 -15.67
N ILE A 57 -13.66 -0.54 -14.42
CA ILE A 57 -13.53 0.87 -14.03
C ILE A 57 -12.40 1.54 -14.81
N LEU A 58 -11.22 0.92 -14.88
CA LEU A 58 -10.07 1.46 -15.60
C LEU A 58 -10.35 1.64 -17.11
N ASN A 59 -10.99 0.66 -17.74
CA ASN A 59 -11.41 0.76 -19.14
C ASN A 59 -12.40 1.91 -19.36
N LYS A 60 -13.38 2.09 -18.44
CA LYS A 60 -14.32 3.22 -18.50
C LYS A 60 -13.64 4.58 -18.34
N CYS A 61 -12.61 4.65 -17.50
CA CYS A 61 -11.73 5.82 -17.35
C CYS A 61 -10.85 6.11 -18.59
N GLY A 62 -10.87 5.24 -19.61
CA GLY A 62 -10.05 5.39 -20.82
C GLY A 62 -8.59 5.00 -20.61
N CYS A 63 -8.30 4.10 -19.67
CA CYS A 63 -6.96 3.53 -19.54
C CYS A 63 -6.77 2.33 -20.48
N GLU A 64 -5.55 2.12 -20.95
CA GLU A 64 -5.13 0.91 -21.65
C GLU A 64 -4.57 -0.08 -20.63
N LEU A 65 -5.26 -1.21 -20.42
CA LEU A 65 -4.86 -2.20 -19.42
C LEU A 65 -3.84 -3.21 -19.99
N ILE A 66 -2.66 -3.28 -19.38
CA ILE A 66 -1.61 -4.26 -19.67
C ILE A 66 -1.43 -5.13 -18.43
N GLU A 67 -1.71 -6.43 -18.55
CA GLU A 67 -1.59 -7.36 -17.42
C GLU A 67 -0.13 -7.70 -17.11
N MET A 68 0.19 -7.76 -15.83
CA MET A 68 1.43 -8.39 -15.35
C MET A 68 1.41 -9.90 -15.62
N LYS A 69 2.60 -10.51 -15.72
CA LYS A 69 2.78 -11.96 -15.87
C LYS A 69 1.99 -12.75 -14.83
N HIS A 70 2.04 -12.32 -13.58
CA HIS A 70 1.27 -12.85 -12.46
C HIS A 70 0.13 -11.89 -12.12
N ASN A 71 -1.07 -12.28 -12.52
CA ASN A 71 -2.31 -11.59 -12.22
C ASN A 71 -3.33 -12.54 -11.59
N ARG A 72 -4.43 -11.99 -11.07
CA ARG A 72 -5.55 -12.72 -10.46
C ARG A 72 -5.07 -13.73 -9.39
N LYS A 73 -5.37 -15.01 -9.59
CA LYS A 73 -5.03 -16.10 -8.67
C LYS A 73 -3.52 -16.25 -8.47
N ASP A 74 -2.72 -15.88 -9.47
CA ASP A 74 -1.27 -16.05 -9.47
C ASP A 74 -0.54 -14.79 -9.00
N SER A 75 -1.25 -13.68 -8.76
CA SER A 75 -0.68 -12.39 -8.35
C SER A 75 0.21 -12.51 -7.12
N LEU A 76 1.40 -11.91 -7.22
CA LEU A 76 2.36 -11.78 -6.13
C LEU A 76 1.87 -10.79 -5.06
N CYS A 77 2.12 -11.11 -3.79
CA CYS A 77 1.77 -10.28 -2.65
C CYS A 77 2.57 -8.96 -2.62
N CYS A 78 1.97 -7.86 -2.18
CA CYS A 78 2.72 -6.61 -1.94
C CYS A 78 3.63 -6.67 -0.71
N GLY A 79 3.35 -7.55 0.26
CA GLY A 79 4.08 -7.71 1.52
C GLY A 79 3.39 -7.11 2.77
N PHE A 80 2.32 -6.34 2.62
CA PHE A 80 1.76 -5.53 3.73
C PHE A 80 1.28 -6.38 4.92
N GLY A 81 0.64 -7.52 4.62
CA GLY A 81 0.13 -8.42 5.65
C GLY A 81 1.20 -9.01 6.58
N ALA A 82 2.45 -9.12 6.13
CA ALA A 82 3.54 -9.60 6.99
C ALA A 82 3.93 -8.58 8.07
N GLY A 83 3.51 -7.31 7.94
CA GLY A 83 3.63 -6.31 9.00
C GLY A 83 2.77 -6.60 10.23
N ALA A 84 1.76 -7.48 10.12
CA ALA A 84 0.99 -8.00 11.24
C ALA A 84 1.63 -9.26 11.89
N SER A 85 2.84 -9.62 11.48
CA SER A 85 3.58 -10.73 12.09
C SER A 85 3.97 -10.40 13.53
N TRP A 86 3.75 -11.38 14.42
CA TRP A 86 4.16 -11.31 15.83
C TRP A 86 5.64 -11.67 16.03
N VAL A 87 6.33 -12.04 14.94
CA VAL A 87 7.73 -12.46 14.98
C VAL A 87 8.62 -11.23 15.11
N LYS A 88 9.51 -11.22 16.11
CA LYS A 88 10.56 -10.20 16.25
C LYS A 88 11.80 -10.63 15.48
N ASN A 89 11.86 -10.30 14.19
CA ASN A 89 13.05 -10.55 13.38
C ASN A 89 13.43 -9.27 12.63
N MET A 90 14.69 -8.86 12.73
CA MET A 90 15.22 -7.68 12.05
C MET A 90 15.10 -7.78 10.51
N ALA A 91 15.00 -9.00 9.97
CA ALA A 91 14.84 -9.25 8.55
C ALA A 91 13.44 -8.93 8.02
N ILE A 92 12.39 -8.87 8.86
CA ILE A 92 11.01 -8.74 8.41
C ILE A 92 10.77 -7.51 7.51
N PRO A 93 11.24 -6.29 7.86
CA PRO A 93 11.11 -5.15 6.96
C PRO A 93 11.77 -5.38 5.60
N PHE A 94 12.90 -6.08 5.56
CA PHE A 94 13.60 -6.39 4.31
C PHE A 94 12.86 -7.44 3.49
N ASP A 95 12.33 -8.48 4.13
CA ASP A 95 11.49 -9.49 3.48
C ASP A 95 10.19 -8.87 2.92
N ILE A 96 9.55 -7.96 3.66
CA ILE A 96 8.37 -7.21 3.21
C ILE A 96 8.69 -6.40 1.95
N ILE A 97 9.76 -5.58 1.99
CA ILE A 97 10.13 -4.73 0.85
C ILE A 97 10.65 -5.57 -0.33
N SER A 98 11.21 -6.76 -0.08
CA SER A 98 11.60 -7.69 -1.16
C SER A 98 10.41 -8.15 -2.01
N GLN A 99 9.21 -8.30 -1.42
CA GLN A 99 8.00 -8.60 -2.18
C GLN A 99 7.57 -7.40 -3.02
N GLY A 100 7.67 -6.19 -2.46
CA GLY A 100 7.51 -4.95 -3.22
C GLY A 100 8.46 -4.87 -4.41
N ALA A 101 9.74 -5.25 -4.25
CA ALA A 101 10.72 -5.26 -5.32
C ALA A 101 10.34 -6.20 -6.47
N LYS A 102 9.92 -7.44 -6.16
CA LYS A 102 9.41 -8.38 -7.17
C LYS A 102 8.20 -7.82 -7.92
N LYS A 103 7.28 -7.16 -7.20
CA LYS A 103 6.10 -6.55 -7.79
C LYS A 103 6.42 -5.35 -8.68
N PHE A 104 7.33 -4.47 -8.26
CA PHE A 104 7.75 -3.34 -9.10
C PHE A 104 8.50 -3.78 -10.33
N GLN A 105 9.39 -4.77 -10.20
CA GLN A 105 10.07 -5.37 -11.35
C GLN A 105 9.05 -5.88 -12.37
N GLU A 106 8.09 -6.68 -11.93
CA GLU A 106 7.06 -7.24 -12.80
C GLU A 106 6.17 -6.15 -13.44
N ALA A 107 5.82 -5.11 -12.67
CA ALA A 107 5.05 -3.99 -13.20
C ALA A 107 5.84 -3.19 -14.24
N GLU A 108 7.13 -2.96 -14.02
CA GLU A 108 8.02 -2.27 -14.97
C GLU A 108 8.26 -3.11 -16.23
N GLU A 109 8.33 -4.44 -16.13
CA GLU A 109 8.45 -5.37 -17.26
C GLU A 109 7.24 -5.30 -18.22
N THR A 110 6.06 -4.87 -17.76
CA THR A 110 4.90 -4.67 -18.64
C THR A 110 5.04 -3.48 -19.60
N GLY A 111 5.95 -2.53 -19.31
CA GLY A 111 6.03 -1.26 -20.03
C GLY A 111 4.87 -0.30 -19.76
N ALA A 112 3.93 -0.63 -18.87
CA ALA A 112 2.85 0.26 -18.48
C ALA A 112 3.40 1.51 -17.77
N LYS A 113 2.75 2.66 -17.99
CA LYS A 113 3.13 3.93 -17.37
C LYS A 113 2.86 3.94 -15.86
N ALA A 114 1.78 3.27 -15.43
CA ALA A 114 1.36 3.26 -14.03
C ALA A 114 0.96 1.88 -13.51
N LEU A 115 1.29 1.60 -12.25
CA LEU A 115 0.77 0.50 -11.45
C LEU A 115 -0.43 0.98 -10.64
N ILE A 116 -1.55 0.27 -10.74
CA ILE A 116 -2.80 0.57 -10.04
C ILE A 116 -3.02 -0.44 -8.93
N SER A 117 -3.30 0.05 -7.73
CA SER A 117 -3.80 -0.75 -6.61
C SER A 117 -5.24 -0.35 -6.29
N TYR A 118 -6.09 -1.33 -6.02
CA TYR A 118 -7.46 -1.11 -5.55
C TYR A 118 -7.62 -1.52 -4.07
N CYS A 119 -6.51 -1.65 -3.35
CA CYS A 119 -6.47 -1.91 -1.90
C CYS A 119 -5.69 -0.80 -1.17
N GLY A 120 -6.33 -0.22 -0.16
CA GLY A 120 -5.74 0.81 0.71
C GLY A 120 -4.57 0.31 1.58
N GLY A 121 -4.52 -0.99 1.91
CA GLY A 121 -3.34 -1.57 2.57
C GLY A 121 -2.15 -1.69 1.62
N CYS A 122 -2.41 -2.20 0.40
CA CYS A 122 -1.38 -2.36 -0.61
C CYS A 122 -0.77 -1.02 -1.02
N ILE A 123 -1.57 0.04 -1.19
CA ILE A 123 -1.08 1.35 -1.63
C ILE A 123 -0.06 1.93 -0.63
N TYR A 124 -0.28 1.78 0.68
CA TYR A 124 0.68 2.27 1.69
C TYR A 124 2.04 1.59 1.59
N LEU A 125 2.06 0.26 1.43
CA LEU A 125 3.32 -0.46 1.33
C LEU A 125 3.99 -0.26 -0.02
N LEU A 126 3.23 -0.29 -1.11
CA LEU A 126 3.77 -0.10 -2.45
C LEU A 126 4.43 1.29 -2.56
N TRP A 127 3.85 2.33 -1.96
CA TRP A 127 4.48 3.65 -1.92
C TRP A 127 5.74 3.70 -1.06
N ALA A 128 5.74 3.07 0.12
CA ALA A 128 6.95 2.95 0.92
C ALA A 128 8.06 2.20 0.17
N SER A 129 7.70 1.12 -0.52
CA SER A 129 8.61 0.32 -1.34
C SER A 129 9.11 1.12 -2.55
N LYS A 130 8.25 1.89 -3.22
CA LYS A 130 8.63 2.78 -4.33
C LYS A 130 9.68 3.80 -3.90
N GLU A 131 9.51 4.47 -2.76
CA GLU A 131 10.45 5.47 -2.25
C GLU A 131 11.77 4.84 -1.75
N LEU A 132 11.72 3.62 -1.22
CA LEU A 132 12.91 2.88 -0.78
C LEU A 132 13.70 2.29 -1.94
N LEU A 133 13.02 1.77 -2.97
CA LEU A 133 13.64 1.08 -4.11
C LEU A 133 13.97 2.04 -5.27
N GLY A 134 13.33 3.22 -5.32
CA GLY A 134 13.54 4.20 -6.38
C GLY A 134 12.88 3.84 -7.71
N SER A 135 11.82 3.01 -7.69
CA SER A 135 11.06 2.65 -8.90
C SER A 135 10.47 3.89 -9.56
N LYS A 136 10.45 3.90 -10.90
CA LYS A 136 10.00 5.06 -11.69
C LYS A 136 8.53 4.97 -12.12
N ILE A 137 7.96 3.76 -12.23
CA ILE A 137 6.56 3.57 -12.64
C ILE A 137 5.61 4.35 -11.74
N GLU A 138 4.62 5.05 -12.31
CA GLU A 138 3.64 5.77 -11.51
C GLU A 138 2.81 4.81 -10.66
N LEU A 139 2.31 5.26 -9.50
CA LEU A 139 1.57 4.39 -8.58
C LEU A 139 0.32 5.10 -8.09
N PHE A 140 -0.85 4.58 -8.45
CA PHE A 140 -2.13 5.18 -8.07
C PHE A 140 -3.02 4.19 -7.33
N HIS A 141 -3.87 4.72 -6.44
CA HIS A 141 -5.07 4.02 -6.03
C HIS A 141 -6.14 4.14 -7.13
N ILE A 142 -6.99 3.12 -7.31
CA ILE A 142 -8.04 3.17 -8.35
C ILE A 142 -8.98 4.38 -8.21
N ILE A 143 -9.29 4.80 -6.98
CA ILE A 143 -10.08 6.00 -6.71
C ILE A 143 -9.43 7.25 -7.31
N GLU A 144 -8.11 7.34 -7.31
CA GLU A 144 -7.39 8.47 -7.90
C GLU A 144 -7.55 8.49 -9.42
N VAL A 145 -7.54 7.31 -10.05
CA VAL A 145 -7.80 7.18 -11.49
C VAL A 145 -9.21 7.65 -11.82
N VAL A 146 -10.22 7.21 -11.05
CA VAL A 146 -11.61 7.67 -11.20
C VAL A 146 -11.70 9.18 -11.05
N ARG A 147 -11.10 9.77 -10.00
CA ARG A 147 -11.10 11.22 -9.79
C ARG A 147 -10.42 12.00 -10.91
N MET A 148 -9.31 11.50 -11.44
CA MET A 148 -8.66 12.11 -12.61
C MET A 148 -9.57 12.05 -13.85
N ALA A 149 -10.27 10.93 -14.06
CA ALA A 149 -11.24 10.77 -15.14
C ALA A 149 -12.50 11.64 -14.95
N MET A 150 -12.89 11.95 -13.71
CA MET A 150 -13.90 12.97 -13.39
C MET A 150 -13.41 14.40 -13.66
N GLY A 151 -12.12 14.58 -13.93
CA GLY A 151 -11.52 15.87 -14.27
C GLY A 151 -10.80 16.56 -13.11
N GLU A 152 -10.76 15.94 -11.92
CA GLU A 152 -10.10 16.50 -10.74
C GLU A 152 -8.57 16.55 -10.90
N LYS A 153 -7.96 17.61 -10.37
CA LYS A 153 -6.51 17.72 -10.25
C LYS A 153 -6.06 17.23 -8.88
N LEU A 154 -5.29 16.15 -8.88
CA LEU A 154 -4.76 15.56 -7.65
C LEU A 154 -3.48 16.26 -7.20
N ASN A 155 -3.20 16.23 -5.89
CA ASN A 155 -1.92 16.63 -5.30
C ASN A 155 -0.88 15.49 -5.38
N TYR A 156 -0.82 14.85 -6.56
CA TYR A 156 0.09 13.75 -6.86
C TYR A 156 1.45 14.31 -7.35
N PRO A 157 2.60 13.72 -6.95
CA PRO A 157 2.78 12.60 -6.01
C PRO A 157 3.04 13.06 -4.55
N ILE A 158 2.84 14.34 -4.23
CA ILE A 158 3.36 14.97 -3.00
C ILE A 158 2.79 14.30 -1.73
N ASP A 159 1.47 14.11 -1.67
CA ASP A 159 0.82 13.55 -0.47
C ASP A 159 1.20 12.07 -0.25
N HIS A 160 1.33 11.30 -1.34
CA HIS A 160 1.77 9.92 -1.27
C HIS A 160 3.21 9.78 -0.81
N LYS A 161 4.12 10.61 -1.33
CA LYS A 161 5.50 10.65 -0.85
C LYS A 161 5.55 10.97 0.64
N ARG A 162 4.81 11.98 1.10
CA ARG A 162 4.73 12.30 2.55
C ARG A 162 4.24 11.09 3.34
N ARG A 163 3.18 10.43 2.89
CA ARG A 163 2.62 9.26 3.57
C ARG A 163 3.56 8.06 3.56
N ALA A 164 4.28 7.81 2.46
CA ALA A 164 5.29 6.77 2.36
C ALA A 164 6.35 6.95 3.44
N TRP A 165 6.88 8.16 3.60
CA TRP A 165 7.90 8.46 4.61
C TRP A 165 7.36 8.40 6.05
N ASP A 166 6.09 8.73 6.28
CA ASP A 166 5.44 8.48 7.59
C ASP A 166 5.43 6.96 7.90
N ILE A 167 5.07 6.11 6.93
CA ILE A 167 5.08 4.66 7.08
C ILE A 167 6.50 4.13 7.30
N ILE A 168 7.48 4.60 6.53
CA ILE A 168 8.89 4.23 6.70
C ILE A 168 9.35 4.63 8.11
N SER A 169 9.05 5.83 8.60
CA SER A 169 9.38 6.25 9.97
C SER A 169 8.79 5.31 11.03
N ILE A 170 7.53 4.87 10.86
CA ILE A 170 6.89 3.93 11.79
C ILE A 170 7.60 2.57 11.75
N ILE A 171 7.93 2.05 10.57
CA ILE A 171 8.64 0.77 10.41
C ILE A 171 10.04 0.88 11.03
N THR A 172 10.80 1.94 10.74
CA THR A 172 12.12 2.19 11.33
C THR A 172 12.06 2.28 12.85
N TYR A 173 11.08 3.03 13.39
CA TYR A 173 10.87 3.15 14.81
C TYR A 173 10.55 1.79 15.46
N GLN A 174 9.67 1.01 14.85
CA GLN A 174 9.29 -0.30 15.36
C GLN A 174 10.46 -1.29 15.29
N LEU A 175 11.28 -1.23 14.24
CA LEU A 175 12.51 -2.01 14.13
C LEU A 175 13.46 -1.69 15.29
N LEU A 176 13.74 -0.40 15.53
CA LEU A 176 14.59 0.06 16.65
C LEU A 176 14.03 -0.36 18.00
N ILE A 177 12.72 -0.26 18.23
CA ILE A 177 12.13 -0.72 19.48
C ILE A 177 12.27 -2.23 19.62
N SER A 178 12.02 -2.98 18.55
CA SER A 178 12.05 -4.44 18.58
C SER A 178 13.46 -4.98 18.85
N THR A 179 14.52 -4.30 18.42
CA THR A 179 15.90 -4.69 18.72
C THR A 179 16.26 -4.50 20.19
N PHE A 180 15.74 -3.45 20.85
CA PHE A 180 16.05 -3.14 22.25
C PHE A 180 15.04 -3.68 23.27
N GLN A 181 13.82 -4.05 22.86
CA GLN A 181 12.80 -4.61 23.75
C GLN A 181 12.98 -6.11 23.97
N LYS A 182 13.68 -6.46 25.06
CA LYS A 182 14.03 -7.83 25.44
C LYS A 182 12.84 -8.76 25.63
N ASN A 183 11.65 -8.30 26.05
CA ASN A 183 10.52 -9.19 26.38
C ASN A 183 9.15 -8.59 25.99
N PHE A 184 8.27 -9.42 25.42
CA PHE A 184 6.84 -9.11 25.28
C PHE A 184 6.13 -9.61 26.54
N PHE A 185 5.52 -8.69 27.28
CA PHE A 185 4.71 -9.04 28.45
C PHE A 185 3.24 -8.79 28.11
N ILE A 186 2.45 -9.85 28.14
CA ILE A 186 0.99 -9.72 28.13
C ILE A 186 0.60 -9.10 29.46
N ARG A 187 0.32 -7.79 29.45
CA ARG A 187 -0.28 -7.13 30.61
C ARG A 187 -1.67 -7.70 30.80
N LYS A 188 -2.10 -7.93 32.05
CA LYS A 188 -3.48 -8.30 32.37
C LYS A 188 -4.42 -7.34 31.64
N ILE A 189 -5.27 -7.88 30.78
CA ILE A 189 -6.18 -7.08 29.96
C ILE A 189 -7.20 -6.47 30.91
N THR A 190 -7.10 -5.16 31.15
CA THR A 190 -8.08 -4.39 31.91
C THR A 190 -8.86 -3.50 30.95
N TYR A 191 -10.19 -3.55 31.07
CA TYR A 191 -11.07 -2.67 30.31
C TYR A 191 -11.20 -1.34 31.05
N ASP A 192 -10.49 -0.33 30.58
CA ASP A 192 -10.56 1.03 31.10
C ASP A 192 -11.39 1.89 30.14
N LYS A 193 -12.65 2.14 30.52
CA LYS A 193 -13.61 2.97 29.75
C LYS A 193 -13.12 4.41 29.53
N LYS A 194 -12.20 4.92 30.37
CA LYS A 194 -11.67 6.28 30.30
C LYS A 194 -10.29 6.34 29.64
N ARG A 195 -9.73 5.20 29.22
CA ARG A 195 -8.41 5.14 28.61
C ARG A 195 -8.42 5.77 27.23
N SER A 196 -7.89 6.98 27.13
CA SER A 196 -7.55 7.55 25.83
C SER A 196 -6.51 6.67 25.12
N THR A 197 -6.81 6.30 23.88
CA THR A 197 -5.89 5.62 22.95
C THR A 197 -4.81 6.59 22.44
N PHE A 198 -5.00 7.89 22.61
CA PHE A 198 -4.10 8.93 22.12
C PHE A 198 -3.09 9.37 23.20
N ARG A 199 -1.82 8.95 23.07
CA ARG A 199 -0.72 9.29 24.01
C ARG A 199 0.45 9.98 23.29
N PRO A 200 0.30 11.25 22.87
CA PRO A 200 1.26 11.93 21.98
C PRO A 200 2.67 12.05 22.57
N LYS A 201 2.82 12.24 23.89
CA LYS A 201 4.11 12.42 24.56
C LYS A 201 4.97 11.14 24.63
N LYS A 202 4.41 9.96 24.34
CA LYS A 202 5.08 8.67 24.55
C LYS A 202 6.09 8.28 23.45
N HIS A 203 6.01 8.91 22.27
CA HIS A 203 6.76 8.50 21.09
C HIS A 203 7.75 9.57 20.60
N ARG A 204 8.62 10.07 21.50
CA ARG A 204 9.63 11.10 21.16
C ARG A 204 10.58 10.66 20.05
N LEU A 205 11.07 9.42 20.10
CA LEU A 205 11.96 8.86 19.08
C LEU A 205 11.29 8.79 17.69
N LEU A 206 10.03 8.35 17.61
CA LEU A 206 9.28 8.34 16.34
C LEU A 206 9.17 9.75 15.73
N ARG A 207 8.92 10.77 16.55
CA ARG A 207 8.86 12.16 16.10
C ARG A 207 10.20 12.64 15.56
N LEU A 208 11.30 12.30 16.23
CA LEU A 208 12.64 12.62 15.77
C LEU A 208 12.94 11.96 14.41
N ILE A 209 12.64 10.66 14.27
CA ILE A 209 12.82 9.93 13.00
C ILE A 209 12.00 10.59 11.88
N ARG A 210 10.74 10.96 12.17
CA ARG A 210 9.88 11.65 11.21
C ARG A 210 10.46 12.99 10.76
N LEU A 211 10.92 13.82 11.71
CA LEU A 211 11.57 15.11 11.41
C LEU A 211 12.85 14.93 10.58
N LEU A 212 13.67 13.93 10.89
CA LEU A 212 14.86 13.61 10.10
C LEU A 212 14.49 13.26 8.65
N PHE A 213 13.42 12.50 8.45
CA PHE A 213 12.90 12.16 7.13
C PHE A 213 12.11 13.28 6.46
N GLU A 214 12.00 14.49 7.01
CA GLU A 214 11.56 15.66 6.23
C GLU A 214 12.70 16.17 5.32
N ILE A 215 13.95 15.87 5.67
CA ILE A 215 15.14 16.28 4.93
C ILE A 215 15.37 15.32 3.74
N SER A 216 15.41 15.87 2.53
CA SER A 216 15.57 15.10 1.28
C SER A 216 16.88 14.29 1.21
N LEU A 217 17.97 14.83 1.78
CA LEU A 217 19.24 14.12 1.86
C LEU A 217 19.15 12.87 2.75
N MET A 218 18.49 12.99 3.91
CA MET A 218 18.29 11.86 4.83
C MET A 218 17.46 10.74 4.20
N ARG A 219 16.42 11.10 3.43
CA ARG A 219 15.65 10.14 2.63
C ARG A 219 16.54 9.34 1.68
N LYS A 220 17.36 10.04 0.89
CA LYS A 220 18.27 9.41 -0.08
C LYS A 220 19.30 8.51 0.59
N LEU A 221 19.92 8.99 1.68
CA LEU A 221 20.89 8.21 2.46
C LEU A 221 20.25 6.96 3.05
N TYR A 222 19.05 7.09 3.63
CA TYR A 222 18.31 5.98 4.22
C TYR A 222 17.92 4.94 3.16
N SER A 223 17.36 5.35 2.02
CA SER A 223 17.01 4.44 0.93
C SER A 223 18.24 3.69 0.41
N LYS A 224 19.39 4.37 0.21
CA LYS A 224 20.64 3.73 -0.21
C LYS A 224 21.14 2.71 0.81
N LEU A 225 21.17 3.08 2.09
CA LEU A 225 21.57 2.17 3.16
C LEU A 225 20.64 0.96 3.23
N PHE A 226 19.33 1.18 3.10
CA PHE A 226 18.34 0.11 3.10
C PHE A 226 18.58 -0.87 1.95
N GLN A 227 18.77 -0.36 0.72
CA GLN A 227 19.08 -1.18 -0.46
C GLN A 227 20.39 -1.97 -0.30
N LEU A 228 21.43 -1.39 0.32
CA LEU A 228 22.69 -2.07 0.58
C LEU A 228 22.53 -3.23 1.58
N LEU A 229 21.69 -3.03 2.61
CA LEU A 229 21.44 -4.04 3.64
C LEU A 229 20.48 -5.15 3.16
N MET A 230 19.61 -4.87 2.19
CA MET A 230 18.61 -5.82 1.69
C MET A 230 19.19 -7.20 1.31
N PRO A 231 20.26 -7.33 0.49
CA PRO A 231 20.84 -8.63 0.15
C PRO A 231 21.39 -9.41 1.35
N ILE A 232 21.93 -8.70 2.34
CA ILE A 232 22.56 -9.29 3.54
C ILE A 232 21.50 -9.80 4.53
N MET A 233 20.40 -9.06 4.63
CA MET A 233 19.34 -9.26 5.62
C MET A 233 18.25 -10.25 5.17
N LYS A 234 18.24 -10.69 3.90
CA LYS A 234 17.21 -11.60 3.38
C LYS A 234 17.24 -12.92 4.13
N THR A 235 16.09 -13.32 4.70
CA THR A 235 15.98 -14.62 5.36
C THR A 235 15.37 -15.70 4.48
N ARG A 236 14.82 -15.35 3.31
CA ARG A 236 14.17 -16.26 2.35
C ARG A 236 14.22 -15.74 0.92
#